data_AF-A0A845XWL1-F1
#
_entry.id   AF-A0A845XWL1-F1
#
_cell.length_a   1.000
_cell.length_b   1.000
_cell.length_c   1.000
_cell.angle_alpha   90.00
_cell.angle_beta   90.00
_cell.angle_gamma   90.00
#
_symmetry.space_group_name_H-M   'P 1'
#
loop_
_entity.id
_entity.type
_entity.pdbx_description
1 polymer ?
#
loop_
_entity_poly.entity_id
_entity_poly.type
_entity_poly.pdbx_seq_one_letter_code
_entity_poly.pdbx_strand_id
1 'polypeptide(L)'
;MAQVYTKDFEIKCPPPQRTWREISQKIAELPLPGVPIRLILTKVEGDTLTFESSFIDTDRKPVWSSLLDINIRQRVSNQPFVAVSIIPTGVRAEIGGFAGDATPSTNLLASACDYLVTNPNAVTA
;
A
#
# COMPACT_ATOMS: atom_id res chain seq x y z
N MET A 1 17.34 -12.62 -15.88
CA MET A 1 17.88 -11.26 -15.58
C MET A 1 16.73 -10.47 -14.96
N ALA A 2 16.93 -9.68 -13.89
CA ALA A 2 15.80 -8.97 -13.26
C ALA A 2 15.47 -7.67 -14.03
N GLN A 3 14.22 -7.50 -14.43
CA GLN A 3 13.71 -6.27 -15.04
C GLN A 3 12.59 -5.68 -14.18
N VAL A 4 12.52 -4.36 -14.12
CA VAL A 4 11.46 -3.64 -13.40
C VAL A 4 10.63 -2.86 -14.40
N TYR A 5 9.31 -3.02 -14.33
CA TYR A 5 8.36 -2.32 -15.17
C TYR A 5 7.38 -1.54 -14.29
N THR A 6 6.96 -0.36 -14.74
CA THR A 6 5.85 0.37 -14.12
C THR A 6 4.68 0.39 -15.08
N LYS A 7 3.48 0.12 -14.58
CA LYS A 7 2.25 0.09 -15.38
C LYS A 7 1.08 0.65 -14.58
N ASP A 8 0.27 1.44 -15.26
CA ASP A 8 -1.03 1.88 -14.77
C ASP A 8 -2.12 0.86 -15.13
N PHE A 9 -3.03 0.62 -14.20
CA PHE A 9 -4.20 -0.22 -14.42
C PHE A 9 -5.38 0.22 -13.56
N GLU A 10 -6.56 -0.29 -13.89
CA GLU A 10 -7.79 0.02 -13.18
C GLU A 10 -8.49 -1.25 -12.71
N ILE A 11 -9.19 -1.14 -11.59
CA ILE A 11 -10.14 -2.16 -11.13
C ILE A 11 -11.49 -1.52 -10.82
N LYS A 12 -12.56 -2.30 -11.00
CA LYS A 12 -13.88 -1.98 -10.50
C LYS A 12 -14.02 -2.48 -9.06
N CYS A 13 -14.08 -1.55 -8.12
CA CYS A 13 -14.22 -1.79 -6.69
C CYS A 13 -15.16 -0.74 -6.08
N PRO A 14 -16.48 -1.02 -6.00
CA PRO A 14 -17.44 -0.10 -5.41
C PRO A 14 -17.12 0.13 -3.92
N PRO A 15 -17.50 1.30 -3.35
CA PRO A 15 -17.13 1.67 -1.98
C PRO A 15 -17.31 0.60 -0.89
N PRO A 16 -18.39 -0.19 -0.85
CA PRO A 16 -18.57 -1.24 0.16
C PRO A 16 -17.55 -2.39 0.07
N GLN A 17 -16.93 -2.57 -1.09
CA GLN A 17 -15.93 -3.61 -1.36
C GLN A 17 -14.50 -3.10 -1.22
N ARG A 18 -14.25 -1.85 -0.80
CA ARG A 18 -12.90 -1.27 -0.70
C ARG A 18 -12.14 -1.75 0.54
N THR A 19 -12.05 -3.06 0.69
CA THR A 19 -11.16 -3.71 1.64
C THR A 19 -9.92 -4.19 0.90
N TRP A 20 -8.78 -4.29 1.60
CA TRP A 20 -7.57 -4.81 0.97
C TRP A 20 -7.77 -6.23 0.43
N ARG A 21 -8.65 -7.03 1.05
CA ARG A 21 -8.96 -8.39 0.58
C ARG A 21 -9.53 -8.41 -0.82
N GLU A 22 -10.60 -7.64 -1.03
CA GLU A 22 -11.27 -7.55 -2.33
C GLU A 22 -10.37 -6.88 -3.37
N ILE A 23 -9.64 -5.82 -2.98
CA ILE A 23 -8.73 -5.11 -3.87
C ILE A 23 -7.60 -6.03 -4.34
N SER A 24 -6.90 -6.70 -3.41
CA SER A 24 -5.79 -7.60 -3.76
C SER A 24 -6.22 -8.76 -4.65
N GLN A 25 -7.39 -9.36 -4.40
CA GLN A 25 -7.96 -10.41 -5.24
C GLN A 25 -8.25 -9.90 -6.66
N LYS A 26 -8.92 -8.76 -6.80
CA LYS A 26 -9.21 -8.14 -8.11
C LYS A 26 -7.94 -7.79 -8.88
N ILE A 27 -6.89 -7.32 -8.19
CA ILE A 27 -5.59 -7.05 -8.82
C ILE A 27 -4.92 -8.35 -9.28
N ALA A 28 -5.00 -9.42 -8.49
CA ALA A 28 -4.39 -10.72 -8.80
C ALA A 28 -5.06 -11.42 -10.01
N GLU A 29 -6.32 -11.12 -10.32
CA GLU A 29 -7.04 -11.63 -11.49
C GLU A 29 -6.63 -10.94 -12.80
N LEU A 30 -5.99 -9.77 -12.74
CA LEU A 30 -5.53 -9.07 -13.93
C LEU A 30 -4.27 -9.73 -14.52
N PRO A 31 -4.10 -9.71 -15.86
CA PRO A 31 -2.90 -10.21 -16.52
C PRO A 31 -1.74 -9.21 -16.37
N LEU A 32 -1.27 -9.03 -15.14
CA LEU A 32 -0.18 -8.11 -14.78
C LEU A 32 1.18 -8.83 -14.87
N PRO A 33 2.25 -8.11 -15.27
CA PRO A 33 3.57 -8.70 -15.45
C PRO A 33 4.27 -8.93 -14.10
N GLY A 34 4.93 -10.07 -13.91
CA GLY A 34 5.83 -10.29 -12.77
C GLY A 34 5.21 -10.17 -11.37
N VAL A 35 6.03 -9.87 -10.38
CA VAL A 35 5.62 -9.73 -8.96
C VAL A 35 5.50 -8.24 -8.60
N PRO A 36 4.38 -7.77 -8.04
CA PRO A 36 4.25 -6.36 -7.64
C PRO A 36 5.15 -6.05 -6.45
N ILE A 37 5.93 -4.97 -6.56
CA ILE A 37 6.88 -4.49 -5.54
C ILE A 37 6.56 -3.07 -5.04
N ARG A 38 5.66 -2.36 -5.72
CA ARG A 38 5.10 -1.07 -5.29
C ARG A 38 3.70 -0.95 -5.88
N LEU A 39 2.73 -0.51 -5.09
CA LEU A 39 1.38 -0.21 -5.55
C LEU A 39 0.96 1.15 -5.00
N ILE A 40 0.47 2.04 -5.87
CA ILE A 40 0.01 3.37 -5.52
C ILE A 40 -1.41 3.54 -6.08
N LEU A 41 -2.36 3.87 -5.21
CA LEU A 41 -3.68 4.33 -5.64
C LEU A 41 -3.55 5.78 -6.11
N THR A 42 -3.68 6.01 -7.41
CA THR A 42 -3.49 7.33 -8.02
C THR A 42 -4.81 8.07 -8.23
N LYS A 43 -5.93 7.34 -8.33
CA LYS A 43 -7.25 7.94 -8.59
C LYS A 43 -8.40 7.09 -8.06
N VAL A 44 -9.47 7.76 -7.63
CA VAL A 44 -10.75 7.15 -7.26
C VAL A 44 -11.88 7.88 -7.99
N GLU A 45 -12.62 7.17 -8.85
CA GLU A 45 -13.75 7.72 -9.61
C GLU A 45 -14.96 6.77 -9.61
N GLY A 46 -15.99 7.14 -8.85
CA GLY A 46 -17.17 6.30 -8.66
C GLY A 46 -16.77 4.94 -8.12
N ASP A 47 -17.01 3.88 -8.89
CA ASP A 47 -16.63 2.50 -8.54
C ASP A 47 -15.27 2.06 -9.09
N THR A 48 -14.50 2.99 -9.66
CA THR A 48 -13.20 2.70 -10.30
C THR A 48 -12.06 3.17 -9.41
N LEU A 49 -11.07 2.30 -9.23
CA LEU A 49 -9.80 2.62 -8.61
C LEU A 49 -8.70 2.50 -9.67
N THR A 50 -7.90 3.56 -9.85
CA THR A 50 -6.75 3.56 -10.75
C THR A 50 -5.47 3.45 -9.93
N PHE A 51 -4.58 2.56 -10.35
CA PHE A 51 -3.33 2.29 -9.67
C PHE A 51 -2.15 2.46 -10.62
N GLU A 52 -1.06 3.00 -10.09
CA GLU A 52 0.28 2.83 -10.64
C GLU A 52 0.98 1.71 -9.85
N SER A 53 1.55 0.73 -10.55
CA SER A 53 2.29 -0.35 -9.89
C SER A 53 3.63 -0.60 -10.57
N SER A 54 4.64 -0.85 -9.76
CA SER A 54 5.93 -1.36 -10.24
C SER A 54 6.03 -2.84 -9.97
N PHE A 55 6.48 -3.58 -10.98
CA PHE A 55 6.61 -5.02 -10.98
C PHE A 55 8.06 -5.41 -11.23
N ILE A 56 8.51 -6.46 -10.56
CA ILE A 56 9.77 -7.11 -10.87
C ILE A 56 9.51 -8.41 -11.63
N ASP A 57 10.11 -8.54 -12.81
CA ASP A 57 10.17 -9.78 -13.57
C ASP A 57 11.55 -10.39 -13.39
N THR A 58 11.60 -11.58 -12.82
CA THR A 58 12.85 -12.25 -12.50
C THR A 58 12.67 -13.76 -12.37
N ASP A 59 13.67 -14.50 -12.83
CA ASP A 59 13.76 -15.96 -12.67
C ASP A 59 14.03 -16.37 -11.20
N ARG A 60 14.36 -15.40 -10.33
CA ARG A 60 14.67 -15.64 -8.92
C ARG A 60 13.39 -15.55 -8.09
N LYS A 61 13.12 -16.57 -7.28
CA LYS A 61 12.04 -16.51 -6.30
C LYS A 61 12.33 -15.43 -5.24
N PRO A 62 11.45 -14.45 -5.05
CA PRO A 62 11.58 -13.48 -3.95
C PRO A 62 11.59 -14.19 -2.60
N VAL A 63 12.36 -13.65 -1.64
CA VAL A 63 12.42 -14.17 -0.25
C VAL A 63 11.32 -13.58 0.64
N TRP A 64 10.48 -12.72 0.10
CA TRP A 64 9.32 -12.09 0.74
C TRP A 64 8.02 -12.51 0.04
N SER A 65 6.89 -12.39 0.75
CA SER A 65 5.55 -12.62 0.19
C SER A 65 5.17 -11.53 -0.81
N SER A 66 4.22 -11.82 -1.71
CA SER A 66 3.68 -10.81 -2.62
C SER A 66 3.05 -9.66 -1.82
N LEU A 67 3.07 -8.45 -2.38
CA LEU A 67 2.30 -7.34 -1.82
C LEU A 67 0.81 -7.63 -1.75
N LEU A 68 0.30 -8.48 -2.65
CA LEU A 68 -1.11 -8.87 -2.72
C LEU A 68 -1.48 -9.94 -1.66
N ASP A 69 -0.50 -10.56 -1.02
CA ASP A 69 -0.76 -11.58 -0.01
C ASP A 69 -1.32 -10.94 1.27
N ILE A 70 -2.43 -11.47 1.76
CA ILE A 70 -3.04 -11.02 3.02
C ILE A 70 -2.50 -11.86 4.17
N ASN A 71 -1.62 -11.27 4.96
CA ASN A 71 -1.12 -11.89 6.17
C ASN A 71 -2.10 -11.66 7.33
N ILE A 72 -3.07 -12.57 7.47
CA ILE A 72 -4.01 -12.54 8.59
C ILE A 72 -3.27 -12.94 9.86
N ARG A 73 -3.32 -12.09 10.89
CA ARG A 73 -2.81 -12.42 12.22
C ARG A 73 -3.54 -13.66 12.76
N GLN A 74 -2.82 -14.78 12.86
CA GLN A 74 -3.42 -16.07 13.24
C GLN A 74 -3.64 -16.24 14.75
N ARG A 75 -3.01 -15.42 15.58
CA ARG A 75 -3.13 -15.50 17.05
C ARG A 75 -3.45 -14.14 17.62
N VAL A 76 -4.42 -14.12 18.53
CA VAL A 76 -4.60 -12.99 19.43
C VAL A 76 -3.41 -12.97 20.39
N SER A 77 -2.85 -11.78 20.59
CA SER A 77 -1.75 -11.54 21.50
C SER A 77 -2.16 -10.42 22.45
N ASN A 78 -1.88 -10.58 23.74
CA ASN A 78 -2.02 -9.50 24.72
C ASN A 78 -0.81 -8.54 24.70
N GLN A 79 0.12 -8.73 23.77
CA GLN A 79 1.24 -7.81 23.56
C GLN A 79 0.76 -6.55 22.82
N PRO A 80 1.33 -5.38 23.12
CA PRO A 80 1.04 -4.15 22.40
C PRO A 80 1.17 -4.34 20.87
N PHE A 81 0.17 -3.87 20.13
CA PHE A 81 0.21 -3.81 18.68
C PHE A 81 1.03 -2.58 18.27
N VAL A 82 2.27 -2.84 17.84
CA VAL A 82 3.18 -1.83 17.28
C VAL A 82 3.06 -1.83 15.76
N ALA A 83 2.80 -0.67 15.18
CA ALA A 83 2.78 -0.45 13.74
C ALA A 83 3.88 0.54 13.33
N VAL A 84 4.38 0.40 12.10
CA VAL A 84 5.31 1.37 11.49
C VAL A 84 4.61 1.99 10.29
N SER A 85 4.53 3.32 10.27
CA SER A 85 4.09 4.11 9.11
C SER A 85 5.32 4.74 8.48
N ILE A 86 5.61 4.39 7.23
CA ILE A 86 6.71 4.98 6.46
C ILE A 86 6.09 5.86 5.40
N ILE A 87 6.24 7.17 5.55
CA ILE A 87 5.77 8.16 4.59
C ILE A 87 6.96 8.69 3.80
N PRO A 88 6.93 8.65 2.45
CA PRO A 88 7.95 9.29 1.64
C PRO A 88 7.92 10.80 1.90
N THR A 89 9.06 11.39 2.21
CA THR A 89 9.19 12.84 2.43
C THR A 89 10.41 13.40 1.72
N GLY A 90 10.30 14.60 1.17
CA GLY A 90 11.40 15.26 0.46
C GLY A 90 10.90 16.34 -0.50
N VAL A 91 11.84 17.08 -1.10
CA VAL A 91 11.53 18.07 -2.14
C VAL A 91 10.96 17.33 -3.35
N ARG A 92 9.76 17.73 -3.80
CA ARG A 92 8.96 17.07 -4.87
C ARG A 92 8.36 15.71 -4.49
N ALA A 93 8.19 15.41 -3.20
CA ALA A 93 7.26 14.36 -2.81
C ALA A 93 5.82 14.86 -3.06
N GLU A 94 5.30 14.63 -4.28
CA GLU A 94 3.95 15.08 -4.69
C GLU A 94 2.83 14.43 -3.87
N ILE A 95 3.13 13.31 -3.22
CA ILE A 95 2.23 12.58 -2.30
C ILE A 95 3.04 12.25 -1.04
N GLY A 96 2.49 12.52 0.14
CA GLY A 96 3.11 12.30 1.44
C GLY A 96 3.39 13.59 2.22
N GLY A 97 4.14 13.45 3.32
CA GLY A 97 4.38 14.49 4.32
C GLY A 97 5.19 15.72 3.86
N PHE A 98 5.05 16.16 2.61
CA PHE A 98 5.46 17.46 2.11
C PHE A 98 4.31 18.49 2.15
N ALA A 99 3.05 18.04 2.02
CA ALA A 99 1.87 18.92 2.01
C ALA A 99 0.85 18.61 3.12
N GLY A 100 1.28 17.88 4.16
CA GLY A 100 0.43 17.49 5.30
C GLY A 100 -0.62 16.41 5.00
N ASP A 101 -0.66 15.86 3.79
CA ASP A 101 -1.64 14.85 3.36
C ASP A 101 -1.55 13.52 4.13
N ALA A 102 -0.38 13.24 4.74
CA ALA A 102 -0.11 12.03 5.49
C ALA A 102 -0.62 12.10 6.94
N THR A 103 -0.92 13.31 7.45
CA THR A 103 -1.35 13.51 8.84
C THR A 103 -2.66 12.77 9.15
N PRO A 104 -3.74 12.87 8.33
CA PRO A 104 -4.97 12.13 8.58
C PRO A 104 -4.76 10.61 8.60
N SER A 105 -3.97 10.07 7.67
CA SER A 105 -3.65 8.63 7.61
C SER A 105 -2.82 8.19 8.81
N THR A 106 -1.85 9.00 9.23
CA THR A 106 -1.01 8.73 10.41
C THR A 106 -1.86 8.71 11.68
N ASN A 107 -2.77 9.67 11.85
CA ASN A 107 -3.68 9.72 13.01
C ASN A 107 -4.64 8.53 13.04
N LEU A 108 -5.17 8.13 11.88
CA LEU A 108 -6.04 6.95 11.78
C LEU A 108 -5.30 5.66 12.13
N LEU A 109 -4.06 5.50 11.68
CA LEU A 109 -3.24 4.34 12.06
C LEU A 109 -2.93 4.37 13.56
N ALA A 110 -2.60 5.54 14.11
CA ALA A 110 -2.30 5.69 15.53
C ALA A 110 -3.51 5.34 16.42
N SER A 111 -4.74 5.61 15.99
CA SER A 111 -5.94 5.24 16.75
C SER A 111 -6.27 3.74 16.69
N ALA A 112 -5.66 3.00 15.78
CA ALA A 112 -5.87 1.57 15.57
C ALA A 112 -4.76 0.68 16.15
N CYS A 113 -3.74 1.25 16.79
CA CYS A 113 -2.61 0.52 17.37
C CYS A 113 -2.18 1.11 18.72
N ASP A 114 -1.48 0.32 19.55
CA ASP A 114 -0.98 0.79 20.85
C ASP A 114 0.19 1.76 20.68
N TYR A 115 1.07 1.50 19.70
CA TYR A 115 2.20 2.35 19.37
C TYR A 115 2.37 2.47 17.85
N LEU A 116 2.38 3.71 17.36
CA LEU A 116 2.73 4.01 15.97
C LEU A 116 4.14 4.60 15.92
N VAL A 117 5.05 3.93 15.22
CA VAL A 117 6.34 4.48 14.84
C VAL A 117 6.20 5.15 13.49
N THR A 118 6.50 6.45 13.40
CA THR A 118 6.41 7.24 12.17
C THR A 118 7.55 8.26 12.10
N ASN A 119 7.86 8.76 10.91
CA ASN A 119 8.82 9.85 10.73
C ASN A 119 8.18 11.20 11.15
N PRO A 120 8.95 12.17 11.68
CA PRO A 120 8.39 13.41 12.24
C PRO A 120 7.60 14.23 11.20
N ASN A 121 8.06 14.25 9.96
CA ASN A 121 7.44 15.00 8.87
C ASN A 121 6.03 14.49 8.50
N ALA A 122 5.65 13.27 8.92
CA ALA A 122 4.31 12.72 8.65
C ALA A 122 3.18 13.44 9.41
N VAL A 123 3.50 14.20 10.47
CA VAL A 123 2.51 14.88 11.33
C VAL A 123 2.70 16.39 11.42
N THR A 124 3.77 16.95 10.86
CA THR A 124 4.13 18.37 11.00
C THR A 124 4.11 19.17 9.69
N ALA A 125 3.97 18.50 8.54
CA ALA A 125 3.98 19.12 7.23
C ALA A 125 2.62 19.70 6.82
#